data_AF-A0A6L7KM81-F1
#
_entry.id   AF-A0A6L7KM81-F1
#
_cell.length_a   1.000
_cell.length_b   1.000
_cell.length_c   1.000
_cell.angle_alpha   90.00
_cell.angle_beta   90.00
_cell.angle_gamma   90.00
#
_symmetry.space_group_name_H-M   'P 1'
#
loop_
_entity.id
_entity.type
_entity.pdbx_description
1 polymer ?
#
loop_
_entity_poly.entity_id
_entity_poly.type
_entity_poly.pdbx_seq_one_letter_code
_entity_poly.pdbx_strand_id
1 'polypeptide(L)'
;MPTARLVALFHGIQLRRFGGAAGLRDSGLLESAVARGAQVLAYSGTGDIVEAACAIAEGIIRNYPFVDGNERTGFATIASALAANGYRL
;
A
#
# COMPACT_ATOMS: atom_id res chain seq x y z
N MET A 1 -6.48 -8.67 -0.80
CA MET A 1 -5.86 -7.33 -0.76
C MET A 1 -5.02 -7.15 0.49
N PRO A 2 -3.95 -6.33 0.45
CA PRO A 2 -3.09 -6.12 1.61
C PRO A 2 -3.79 -5.29 2.69
N THR A 3 -3.62 -5.70 3.95
CA THR A 3 -4.10 -4.96 5.13
C THR A 3 -3.08 -3.90 5.57
N ALA A 4 -3.47 -2.95 6.42
CA ALA A 4 -2.55 -1.92 6.96
C ALA A 4 -1.33 -2.54 7.65
N ARG A 5 -1.55 -3.63 8.42
CA ARG A 5 -0.46 -4.39 9.04
C ARG A 5 0.51 -4.98 8.01
N LEU A 6 -0.02 -5.53 6.91
CA LEU A 6 0.83 -6.09 5.85
C LEU A 6 1.62 -4.99 5.12
N VAL A 7 1.00 -3.83 4.88
CA VAL A 7 1.69 -2.66 4.30
C VAL A 7 2.82 -2.18 5.23
N ALA A 8 2.60 -2.14 6.55
CA ALA A 8 3.65 -1.80 7.51
C ALA A 8 4.80 -2.84 7.52
N LEU A 9 4.51 -4.12 7.27
CA LEU A 9 5.56 -5.12 7.07
C LEU A 9 6.36 -4.86 5.80
N PHE A 10 5.71 -4.47 4.69
CA PHE A 10 6.41 -4.07 3.47
C PHE A 10 7.32 -2.88 3.72
N HIS A 11 6.84 -1.86 4.43
CA HIS A 11 7.67 -0.71 4.84
C HIS A 11 8.93 -1.16 5.58
N GLY A 12 8.79 -2.04 6.58
CA GLY A 12 9.93 -2.60 7.31
C GLY A 12 10.91 -3.37 6.42
N ILE A 13 10.41 -4.12 5.43
CA ILE A 13 11.25 -4.80 4.43
C ILE A 13 12.01 -3.78 3.56
N GLN A 14 11.32 -2.72 3.10
CA GLN A 14 11.94 -1.67 2.29
C GLN A 14 13.05 -0.95 3.05
N LEU A 15 12.82 -0.60 4.32
CA LEU A 15 13.84 0.05 5.16
C LEU A 15 15.03 -0.87 5.43
N ARG A 16 14.81 -2.15 5.71
CA ARG A 16 15.93 -3.11 5.88
C ARG A 16 16.80 -3.23 4.63
N ARG A 17 16.19 -3.16 3.44
CA ARG A 17 16.90 -3.35 2.17
C ARG A 17 17.58 -2.08 1.67
N PHE A 18 16.98 -0.92 1.89
CA PHE A 18 17.39 0.33 1.23
C PHE A 18 17.73 1.46 2.21
N GLY A 19 17.60 1.23 3.51
CA GLY A 19 17.75 2.26 4.54
C GLY A 19 16.60 3.28 4.55
N GLY A 20 16.71 4.24 5.47
CA GLY A 20 15.72 5.28 5.69
C GLY A 20 15.25 5.36 7.15
N ALA A 21 14.46 6.39 7.47
CA ALA A 21 13.93 6.59 8.81
C ALA A 21 12.75 5.64 9.09
N ALA A 22 12.83 4.90 10.21
CA ALA A 22 11.72 4.10 10.70
C ALA A 22 10.64 4.96 11.35
N GLY A 23 9.40 4.48 11.31
CA GLY A 23 8.28 5.10 12.02
C GLY A 23 7.03 5.24 11.18
N LEU A 24 5.89 5.00 11.83
CA LEU A 24 4.58 5.37 11.33
C LEU A 24 4.31 6.80 11.80
N ARG A 25 4.10 7.71 10.85
CA ARG A 25 3.75 9.11 11.12
C ARG A 25 2.31 9.21 11.59
N ASP A 26 1.41 8.52 10.90
CA ASP A 26 -0.01 8.52 11.18
C ASP A 26 -0.65 7.20 10.75
N SER A 27 -1.23 6.48 11.71
CA SER A 27 -1.92 5.21 11.46
C SER A 27 -3.24 5.39 10.73
N GLY A 28 -3.96 6.48 10.98
CA GLY A 28 -5.22 6.79 10.31
C GLY A 28 -5.02 7.03 8.82
N LEU A 29 -3.91 7.64 8.42
CA LEU A 29 -3.57 7.80 7.00
C LEU A 29 -3.28 6.46 6.31
N LEU A 30 -2.63 5.53 7.01
CA LEU A 30 -2.39 4.18 6.49
C LEU A 30 -3.68 3.37 6.37
N GLU A 31 -4.51 3.40 7.41
CA GLU A 31 -5.81 2.74 7.42
C GLU A 31 -6.74 3.29 6.35
N SER A 32 -6.76 4.62 6.16
CA SER A 32 -7.52 5.29 5.10
C SER A 32 -7.08 4.83 3.70
N ALA A 33 -5.78 4.72 3.46
CA ALA A 33 -5.26 4.23 2.18
C ALA A 33 -5.73 2.80 1.88
N VAL A 34 -5.68 1.91 2.86
CA VAL A 34 -6.14 0.51 2.71
C VAL A 34 -7.66 0.43 2.54
N ALA A 35 -8.41 1.23 3.31
CA ALA A 35 -9.87 1.30 3.21
C ALA A 35 -10.30 1.76 1.80
N ARG A 36 -9.58 2.71 1.19
CA ARG A 36 -9.84 3.16 -0.18
C ARG A 36 -9.75 2.00 -1.18
N GLY A 37 -8.73 1.15 -1.08
CA GLY A 37 -8.62 -0.04 -1.95
C GLY A 37 -9.77 -1.03 -1.77
N ALA A 38 -10.21 -1.25 -0.52
CA ALA A 38 -11.38 -2.08 -0.24
C ALA A 38 -12.66 -1.48 -0.83
N GLN A 39 -12.80 -0.15 -0.77
CA GLN A 39 -13.92 0.57 -1.37
C GLN A 39 -13.94 0.42 -2.89
N VAL A 40 -12.79 0.53 -3.57
CA VAL A 40 -12.70 0.30 -5.03
C VAL A 40 -13.23 -1.09 -5.37
N LEU A 41 -12.76 -2.14 -4.69
CA LEU A 41 -13.23 -3.51 -4.96
C LEU A 41 -14.73 -3.71 -4.71
N ALA A 42 -15.27 -3.05 -3.68
CA ALA A 42 -16.68 -3.19 -3.32
C ALA A 42 -17.63 -2.44 -4.28
N TYR A 43 -17.17 -1.33 -4.88
CA TYR A 43 -18.08 -0.39 -5.55
C TYR A 43 -17.69 0.00 -6.99
N SER A 44 -16.52 -0.37 -7.53
CA SER A 44 -16.12 0.04 -8.88
C SER A 44 -16.87 -0.68 -10.01
N GLY A 45 -17.77 -1.62 -9.69
CA GLY A 45 -18.54 -2.41 -10.66
C GLY A 45 -17.71 -3.46 -11.41
N THR A 46 -16.39 -3.26 -11.55
CA THR A 46 -15.44 -4.19 -12.16
C THR A 46 -14.68 -5.02 -11.12
N GLY A 47 -14.57 -4.54 -9.87
CA GLY A 47 -13.74 -5.20 -8.86
C GLY A 47 -12.26 -5.26 -9.27
N ASP A 48 -11.79 -4.26 -10.02
CA ASP A 48 -10.46 -4.27 -10.62
C ASP A 48 -9.38 -4.22 -9.53
N ILE A 49 -8.67 -5.34 -9.40
CA ILE A 49 -7.56 -5.53 -8.47
C ILE A 49 -6.43 -4.54 -8.76
N VAL A 50 -6.19 -4.22 -10.03
CA VAL A 50 -5.16 -3.26 -10.43
C VAL A 50 -5.53 -1.87 -9.94
N GLU A 51 -6.76 -1.44 -10.19
CA GLU A 51 -7.26 -0.15 -9.72
C GLU A 51 -7.21 -0.05 -8.20
N ALA A 52 -7.67 -1.08 -7.51
CA ALA A 52 -7.67 -1.10 -6.04
C ALA A 52 -6.25 -1.13 -5.45
N ALA A 53 -5.30 -1.81 -6.09
CA ALA A 53 -3.89 -1.77 -5.68
C ALA A 53 -3.27 -0.38 -5.88
N CYS A 54 -3.55 0.26 -7.02
CA CYS A 54 -3.14 1.62 -7.32
C CYS A 54 -3.73 2.63 -6.32
N ALA A 55 -5.01 2.48 -5.95
CA ALA A 55 -5.67 3.35 -4.97
C ALA A 55 -5.01 3.29 -3.59
N ILE A 56 -4.61 2.10 -3.13
CA ILE A 56 -3.87 1.96 -1.86
C ILE A 56 -2.51 2.65 -1.97
N ALA A 57 -1.77 2.39 -3.05
CA ALA A 57 -0.44 2.95 -3.25
C ALA A 57 -0.46 4.47 -3.40
N GLU A 58 -1.42 5.03 -4.12
CA GLU A 58 -1.65 6.47 -4.20
C GLU A 58 -1.86 7.07 -2.81
N GLY A 59 -2.72 6.45 -1.99
CA GLY A 59 -2.95 6.89 -0.60
C GLY A 59 -1.67 6.91 0.24
N ILE A 60 -0.82 5.88 0.12
CA ILE A 60 0.47 5.83 0.83
C ILE A 60 1.42 6.93 0.31
N ILE A 61 1.53 7.09 -1.01
CA ILE A 61 2.47 8.02 -1.63
C ILE A 61 2.07 9.48 -1.37
N ARG A 62 0.78 9.80 -1.50
CA ARG A 62 0.27 11.17 -1.39
C ARG A 62 0.06 11.62 0.05
N ASN A 63 -0.35 10.70 0.92
CA ASN A 63 -0.69 11.05 2.31
C ASN A 63 0.46 10.77 3.28
N TYR A 64 1.57 10.18 2.83
CA TYR A 64 2.79 9.96 3.61
C TYR A 64 2.54 9.40 5.03
N PRO A 65 1.90 8.22 5.18
CA PRO A 65 1.64 7.65 6.50
C PRO A 65 2.91 7.25 7.26
N PHE A 66 4.04 7.05 6.59
CA PHE A 66 5.33 6.74 7.20
C PHE A 66 6.26 7.95 7.24
N VAL A 67 7.22 7.95 8.16
CA VAL A 67 8.24 9.02 8.28
C VAL A 67 9.12 9.11 7.03
N ASP A 68 9.49 7.95 6.47
CA ASP A 68 10.24 7.81 5.21
C ASP A 68 9.80 6.52 4.51
N GLY A 69 10.13 6.34 3.23
CA GLY A 69 9.93 5.10 2.49
C GLY A 69 8.53 4.93 1.89
N ASN A 70 7.71 5.99 1.87
CA ASN A 70 6.33 5.95 1.36
C ASN A 70 6.25 5.48 -0.10
N GLU A 71 7.08 6.02 -0.99
CA GLU A 71 7.11 5.62 -2.42
C GLU A 71 7.46 4.14 -2.61
N ARG A 72 8.54 3.69 -1.95
CA ARG A 72 8.99 2.30 -1.97
C ARG A 72 7.92 1.36 -1.41
N THR A 73 7.22 1.80 -0.35
CA THR A 73 6.14 1.02 0.27
C THR A 73 4.90 0.97 -0.60
N GLY A 74 4.52 2.09 -1.24
CA GLY A 74 3.43 2.14 -2.21
C GLY A 74 3.68 1.18 -3.38
N PHE A 75 4.87 1.25 -3.98
CA PHE A 75 5.26 0.32 -5.05
C PHE A 75 5.24 -1.15 -4.60
N ALA A 76 5.81 -1.47 -3.44
CA ALA A 76 5.79 -2.82 -2.89
C ALA A 76 4.37 -3.33 -2.62
N THR A 77 3.46 -2.42 -2.25
CA THR A 77 2.04 -2.74 -2.04
C THR A 77 1.36 -3.12 -3.35
N ILE A 78 1.61 -2.37 -4.45
CA ILE A 78 1.12 -2.74 -5.79
C ILE A 78 1.66 -4.11 -6.18
N ALA A 79 2.98 -4.29 -6.10
CA ALA A 79 3.64 -5.52 -6.53
C ALA A 79 3.12 -6.75 -5.77
N SER A 80 2.94 -6.62 -4.45
CA SER A 80 2.38 -7.70 -3.65
C SER A 80 0.91 -7.95 -3.96
N ALA A 81 0.10 -6.91 -4.15
CA ALA A 81 -1.32 -7.08 -4.44
C ALA A 81 -1.53 -7.75 -5.80
N LEU A 82 -0.80 -7.34 -6.82
CA LEU A 82 -0.84 -7.94 -8.16
C LEU A 82 -0.35 -9.39 -8.15
N ALA A 83 0.80 -9.67 -7.53
CA ALA A 83 1.34 -11.02 -7.43
C ALA A 83 0.40 -11.98 -6.69
N ALA A 84 -0.23 -11.52 -5.60
CA ALA A 84 -1.21 -12.31 -4.84
C ALA A 84 -2.46 -12.65 -5.65
N ASN A 85 -2.72 -11.95 -6.74
CA ASN A 85 -3.85 -12.18 -7.65
C ASN A 85 -3.42 -12.74 -9.01
N GLY A 86 -2.20 -13.30 -9.11
CA GLY A 86 -1.73 -14.01 -10.32
C GLY A 86 -1.19 -13.10 -11.43
N TYR A 87 -1.09 -11.80 -11.20
CA TYR A 87 -0.47 -10.87 -12.14
C TYR A 87 1.06 -10.84 -11.97
N ARG A 88 1.78 -10.49 -13.05
CA ARG A 88 3.22 -10.23 -13.03
C ARG A 88 3.48 -8.76 -13.37
N LEU A 89 4.41 -8.16 -12.64
CA LEU A 89 5.01 -6.86 -12.92
C LEU A 89 6.27 -7.02 -13.76
#